data_AF-A0A7Y4QBZ7-F1
#
_entry.id   AF-A0A7Y4QBZ7-F1
#
_cell.length_a   1.000
_cell.length_b   1.000
_cell.length_c   1.000
_cell.angle_alpha   90.00
_cell.angle_beta   90.00
_cell.angle_gamma   90.00
#
_symmetry.space_group_name_H-M   'P 1'
#
loop_
_entity.id
_entity.type
_entity.pdbx_description
1 polymer ?
#
loop_
_entity_poly.entity_id
_entity_poly.type
_entity_poly.pdbx_seq_one_letter_code
_entity_poly.pdbx_strand_id
1 'polypeptide(L)'
;NELSKTNAELDSFVYKASHDLRSPLSSILGLAEIASKMDDVNEIKSCITMIKDRVNVQDRFIKDIIDYARNSRQELTFEKVKLKAKVTQIIDSLIYNEGARGIDFKVAIPDDLEIVSDPIRLSVIFSNLIGNAIKYQDSTKEYRNVVIGLVPASKALEVYVEDNGIGIEEQYHSKIFTMFFRATEKSKGSGLGLFIVKESVQKLGGSIGFASTVGKGTVFTFNLPNKVN
;
A
#
# COMPACT_ATOMS: atom_id res chain seq x y z
N ASN A 1 -0.54 -26.99 15.88
CA ASN A 1 0.22 -26.10 16.79
C ASN A 1 0.40 -24.75 16.14
N GLU A 2 -0.15 -23.68 16.73
CA GLU A 2 0.05 -22.29 16.28
C GLU A 2 1.54 -21.95 16.14
N LEU A 3 2.38 -22.42 17.06
CA LEU A 3 3.86 -22.31 17.01
C LEU A 3 4.48 -22.81 15.69
N SER A 4 4.02 -23.94 15.15
CA SER A 4 4.55 -24.49 13.89
C SER A 4 4.14 -23.65 12.68
N LYS A 5 2.97 -23.01 12.75
CA LYS A 5 2.46 -22.11 11.70
C LYS A 5 3.19 -20.77 11.73
N THR A 6 3.41 -20.21 12.92
CA THR A 6 4.20 -18.99 13.13
C THR A 6 5.66 -19.16 12.69
N ASN A 7 6.29 -20.31 12.98
CA ASN A 7 7.65 -20.58 12.49
C ASN A 7 7.71 -20.68 10.97
N ALA A 8 6.77 -21.37 10.32
CA ALA A 8 6.74 -21.48 8.86
C ALA A 8 6.49 -20.13 8.17
N GLU A 9 5.65 -19.27 8.76
CA GLU A 9 5.42 -17.90 8.29
C GLU A 9 6.67 -17.02 8.47
N LEU A 10 7.38 -17.16 9.58
CA LEU A 10 8.64 -16.46 9.83
C LEU A 10 9.76 -16.92 8.89
N ASP A 11 9.91 -18.23 8.68
CA ASP A 11 10.90 -18.78 7.75
C ASP A 11 10.60 -18.36 6.31
N SER A 12 9.33 -18.42 5.90
CA SER A 12 8.90 -17.90 4.59
C SER A 12 9.15 -16.40 4.48
N PHE A 13 9.00 -15.64 5.56
CA PHE A 13 9.29 -14.21 5.58
C PHE A 13 10.78 -13.95 5.38
N VAL A 14 11.65 -14.60 6.17
CA VAL A 14 13.11 -14.43 6.08
C VAL A 14 13.60 -14.80 4.69
N TYR A 15 13.13 -15.92 4.13
CA TYR A 15 13.53 -16.37 2.80
C TYR A 15 13.10 -15.39 1.71
N LYS A 16 11.81 -15.03 1.65
CA LYS A 16 11.28 -14.11 0.63
C LYS A 16 11.87 -12.71 0.76
N ALA A 17 12.03 -12.21 1.98
CA ALA A 17 12.66 -10.93 2.21
C ALA A 17 14.12 -10.91 1.76
N SER A 18 14.89 -11.96 2.06
CA SER A 18 16.29 -12.07 1.62
C SER A 18 16.42 -12.11 0.09
N HIS A 19 15.53 -12.86 -0.57
CA HIS A 19 15.48 -12.94 -2.03
C HIS A 19 15.15 -11.57 -2.66
N ASP A 20 14.07 -10.94 -2.20
CA ASP A 20 13.57 -9.68 -2.75
C ASP A 20 14.46 -8.48 -2.39
N LEU A 21 15.27 -8.60 -1.33
CA LEU A 21 16.37 -7.66 -1.07
C LEU A 21 17.52 -7.85 -2.06
N ARG A 22 17.87 -9.08 -2.43
CA ARG A 22 19.07 -9.36 -3.24
C ARG A 22 18.89 -9.01 -4.72
N SER A 23 17.72 -9.31 -5.30
CA SER A 23 17.45 -9.12 -6.74
C SER A 23 17.70 -7.69 -7.26
N PRO A 24 17.15 -6.62 -6.64
CA PRO A 24 17.45 -5.24 -7.04
C PRO A 24 18.94 -4.86 -6.88
N LEU A 25 19.63 -5.35 -5.84
CA LEU A 25 21.08 -5.11 -5.68
C LEU A 25 21.90 -5.74 -6.80
N SER A 26 21.59 -6.98 -7.20
CA SER A 26 22.25 -7.64 -8.34
C SER A 26 22.01 -6.87 -9.64
N SER A 27 20.80 -6.34 -9.84
CA SER A 27 20.47 -5.50 -11.00
C SER A 27 21.26 -4.19 -11.00
N ILE A 28 21.40 -3.53 -9.84
CA ILE A 28 22.19 -2.30 -9.68
C ILE A 28 23.65 -2.57 -10.02
N LEU A 29 24.22 -3.66 -9.49
CA LEU A 29 25.61 -4.03 -9.74
C LEU A 29 25.87 -4.28 -11.23
N GLY A 30 25.00 -5.05 -11.89
CA GLY A 30 25.12 -5.33 -13.32
C GLY A 30 25.00 -4.06 -14.18
N LEU A 31 24.06 -3.18 -13.87
CA LEU A 31 23.91 -1.89 -14.57
C LEU A 31 25.13 -0.98 -14.35
N ALA A 32 25.72 -0.98 -13.16
CA ALA A 32 26.94 -0.23 -12.87
C ALA A 32 28.14 -0.77 -13.65
N GLU A 33 28.26 -2.10 -13.79
CA GLU A 33 29.31 -2.73 -14.59
C GLU A 33 29.14 -2.49 -16.09
N ILE A 34 27.89 -2.45 -16.59
CA ILE A 34 27.61 -2.09 -17.98
C ILE A 34 27.99 -0.62 -18.22
N ALA A 35 27.55 0.27 -17.34
CA ALA A 35 27.82 1.71 -17.45
C ALA A 35 29.31 2.04 -17.40
N SER A 36 30.12 1.26 -16.65
CA SER A 36 31.58 1.48 -16.57
C SER A 36 32.35 1.08 -17.84
N LYS A 37 31.71 0.35 -18.75
CA LYS A 37 32.28 -0.09 -20.04
C LYS A 37 31.74 0.71 -21.24
N MET A 38 30.87 1.69 -20.99
CA MET A 38 30.27 2.55 -22.01
C MET A 38 31.06 3.86 -22.15
N ASP A 39 31.15 4.35 -23.39
CA ASP A 39 31.73 5.67 -23.70
C ASP A 39 30.67 6.74 -24.00
N ASP A 40 29.47 6.32 -24.42
CA ASP A 40 28.37 7.23 -24.73
C ASP A 40 27.71 7.77 -23.44
N VAL A 41 27.79 9.09 -23.26
CA VAL A 41 27.25 9.79 -22.09
C VAL A 41 25.73 9.61 -21.94
N ASN A 42 24.98 9.50 -23.04
CA ASN A 42 23.53 9.29 -23.00
C ASN A 42 23.18 7.87 -22.55
N GLU A 43 23.94 6.87 -23.00
CA GLU A 43 23.77 5.48 -22.54
C GLU A 43 24.11 5.34 -21.05
N ILE A 44 25.21 5.96 -20.59
CA ILE A 44 25.57 6.03 -19.18
C ILE A 44 24.45 6.67 -18.35
N LYS A 45 23.89 7.81 -18.80
CA LYS A 45 22.76 8.47 -18.12
C LYS A 45 21.52 7.60 -18.07
N SER A 46 21.26 6.80 -19.10
CA SER A 46 20.17 5.83 -19.13
C SER A 46 20.38 4.75 -18.06
N CYS A 47 21.58 4.15 -17.99
CA CYS A 47 21.94 3.19 -16.93
C CYS A 47 21.82 3.80 -15.53
N ILE A 48 22.28 5.04 -15.32
CA ILE A 48 22.13 5.74 -14.03
C ILE A 48 20.66 5.91 -13.66
N THR A 49 19.79 6.25 -14.63
CA THR A 49 18.35 6.35 -14.40
C THR A 49 17.77 5.00 -13.97
N MET A 50 18.12 3.92 -14.66
CA MET A 50 17.68 2.57 -14.29
C MET A 50 18.20 2.16 -12.89
N ILE A 51 19.44 2.50 -12.54
CA ILE A 51 19.99 2.27 -11.20
C ILE A 51 19.16 3.02 -10.14
N LYS A 52 18.88 4.30 -10.36
CA LYS A 52 18.04 5.11 -9.44
C LYS A 52 16.68 4.47 -9.23
N ASP A 53 16.05 3.98 -10.30
CA ASP A 53 14.75 3.29 -10.21
C ASP A 53 14.84 2.03 -9.34
N ARG A 54 15.91 1.22 -9.49
CA ARG A 54 16.13 0.04 -8.66
C ARG A 54 16.39 0.39 -7.20
N VAL A 55 17.16 1.44 -6.92
CA VAL A 55 17.37 1.96 -5.56
C VAL A 55 16.05 2.40 -4.92
N ASN A 56 15.20 3.11 -5.67
CA ASN A 56 13.89 3.55 -5.18
C ASN A 56 12.92 2.38 -4.93
N VAL A 57 13.04 1.28 -5.67
CA VAL A 57 12.30 0.04 -5.39
C VAL A 57 12.81 -0.60 -4.09
N GLN A 58 14.12 -0.66 -3.91
CA GLN A 58 14.75 -1.21 -2.70
C GLN A 58 14.38 -0.42 -1.45
N ASP A 59 14.46 0.91 -1.49
CA ASP A 59 14.14 1.79 -0.37
C ASP A 59 12.68 1.61 0.09
N ARG A 60 11.75 1.52 -0.88
CA ARG A 60 10.34 1.21 -0.59
C ARG A 60 10.18 -0.16 0.07
N PHE A 61 10.87 -1.18 -0.43
CA PHE A 61 10.83 -2.50 0.18
C PHE A 61 11.32 -2.48 1.63
N ILE A 62 12.42 -1.78 1.91
CA ILE A 62 12.96 -1.63 3.27
C ILE A 62 11.96 -0.91 4.18
N LYS A 63 11.32 0.16 3.68
CA LYS A 63 10.25 0.86 4.41
C LYS A 63 9.09 -0.06 4.75
N ASP A 64 8.62 -0.87 3.79
CA ASP A 64 7.52 -1.83 4.03
C ASP A 64 7.88 -2.87 5.12
N ILE A 65 9.13 -3.34 5.15
CA ILE A 65 9.62 -4.26 6.19
C ILE A 65 9.67 -3.58 7.56
N ILE A 66 10.15 -2.33 7.62
CA ILE A 66 10.19 -1.55 8.86
C ILE A 66 8.76 -1.28 9.35
N ASP A 67 7.84 -0.92 8.47
CA ASP A 67 6.45 -0.66 8.79
C ASP A 67 5.74 -1.93 9.28
N TYR A 68 6.00 -3.08 8.65
CA TYR A 68 5.54 -4.38 9.16
C TYR A 68 6.09 -4.66 10.57
N ALA A 69 7.40 -4.50 10.79
CA ALA A 69 8.02 -4.77 12.09
C ALA A 69 7.48 -3.85 13.20
N ARG A 70 7.28 -2.56 12.89
CA ARG A 70 6.64 -1.58 13.78
C ARG A 70 5.18 -1.91 14.03
N ASN A 71 4.45 -2.33 12.99
CA ASN A 71 3.04 -2.71 13.10
C ASN A 71 2.87 -3.94 14.01
N SER A 72 3.76 -4.92 13.91
CA SER A 72 3.75 -6.12 14.75
C SER A 72 4.05 -5.81 16.21
N ARG A 73 5.14 -5.09 16.51
CA ARG A 73 5.69 -4.97 17.87
C ARG A 73 5.13 -3.83 18.72
N GLN A 74 4.67 -2.74 18.10
CA GLN A 74 4.29 -1.55 18.86
C GLN A 74 2.87 -1.71 19.42
N GLU A 75 2.70 -1.39 20.71
CA GLU A 75 1.40 -1.29 21.37
C GLU A 75 0.54 -0.20 20.74
N LEU A 76 -0.78 -0.29 20.94
CA LEU A 76 -1.71 0.69 20.40
C LEU A 76 -1.79 1.90 21.32
N THR A 77 -1.76 3.09 20.73
CA THR A 77 -2.03 4.34 21.43
C THR A 77 -3.31 4.94 20.86
N PHE A 78 -4.38 4.96 21.65
CA PHE A 78 -5.67 5.50 21.22
C PHE A 78 -5.77 6.99 21.51
N GLU A 79 -6.04 7.78 20.48
CA GLU A 79 -6.17 9.23 20.55
C GLU A 79 -7.38 9.71 19.75
N LYS A 80 -7.83 10.94 20.01
CA LYS A 80 -8.85 11.58 19.18
C LYS A 80 -8.24 11.97 17.84
N VAL A 81 -8.86 11.53 16.75
CA VAL A 81 -8.41 11.80 15.38
C VAL A 81 -9.52 12.44 14.59
N LYS A 82 -9.25 13.64 14.04
CA LYS A 82 -10.07 14.27 13.00
C LYS A 82 -9.84 13.52 11.69
N LEU A 83 -10.76 12.63 11.34
CA LEU A 83 -10.52 11.61 10.31
C LEU A 83 -10.26 12.24 8.94
N LYS A 84 -11.07 13.23 8.54
CA LYS A 84 -10.90 13.92 7.26
C LYS A 84 -9.55 14.60 7.15
N ALA A 85 -9.15 15.37 8.17
CA ALA A 85 -7.86 16.07 8.19
C ALA A 85 -6.67 15.10 8.07
N LYS A 86 -6.75 13.95 8.76
CA LYS A 86 -5.74 12.89 8.66
C LYS A 86 -5.65 12.30 7.26
N VAL A 87 -6.79 11.99 6.63
CA VAL A 87 -6.85 11.47 5.26
C VAL A 87 -6.29 12.48 4.26
N THR A 88 -6.68 13.75 4.38
CA THR A 88 -6.16 14.83 3.52
C THR A 88 -4.64 14.97 3.64
N GLN A 89 -4.09 14.97 4.86
CA GLN A 89 -2.64 15.00 5.06
C GLN A 89 -1.91 13.85 4.36
N ILE A 90 -2.52 12.65 4.35
CA ILE A 90 -1.96 11.48 3.67
C ILE A 90 -2.03 11.67 2.15
N ILE A 91 -3.14 12.17 1.62
CA ILE A 91 -3.27 12.49 0.19
C ILE A 91 -2.19 13.50 -0.21
N ASP A 92 -2.02 14.59 0.52
CA ASP A 92 -1.02 15.62 0.27
C ASP A 92 0.42 15.09 0.30
N SER A 93 0.68 14.04 1.09
CA SER A 93 1.98 13.36 1.10
C SER A 93 2.21 12.48 -0.14
N LEU A 94 1.14 12.05 -0.82
CA LEU A 94 1.17 11.13 -1.95
C LEU A 94 0.96 11.81 -3.31
N ILE A 95 0.48 13.06 -3.38
CA ILE A 95 0.20 13.74 -4.67
C ILE A 95 1.44 13.94 -5.54
N TYR A 96 2.64 13.92 -4.96
CA TYR A 96 3.91 14.04 -5.68
C TYR A 96 4.46 12.70 -6.16
N ASN A 97 3.81 11.59 -5.83
CA ASN A 97 4.22 10.27 -6.32
C ASN A 97 3.99 10.15 -7.82
N GLU A 98 4.86 9.37 -8.46
CA GLU A 98 4.69 8.96 -9.85
C GLU A 98 3.30 8.30 -10.03
N GLY A 99 2.54 8.78 -11.01
CA GLY A 99 1.18 8.30 -11.31
C GLY A 99 0.05 9.08 -10.64
N ALA A 100 0.32 9.87 -9.59
CA ALA A 100 -0.71 10.64 -8.89
C ALA A 100 -1.25 11.83 -9.71
N ARG A 101 -0.46 12.33 -10.66
CA ARG A 101 -0.83 13.48 -11.51
C ARG A 101 -2.09 13.18 -12.33
N GLY A 102 -3.09 14.06 -12.21
CA GLY A 102 -4.35 13.98 -12.95
C GLY A 102 -5.35 12.98 -12.39
N ILE A 103 -5.17 12.53 -11.14
CA ILE A 103 -6.20 11.83 -10.36
C ILE A 103 -6.99 12.89 -9.59
N ASP A 104 -8.31 12.80 -9.65
CA ASP A 104 -9.22 13.57 -8.81
C ASP A 104 -9.45 12.85 -7.47
N PHE A 105 -9.01 13.46 -6.37
CA PHE A 105 -9.17 12.92 -5.04
C PHE A 105 -10.37 13.57 -4.34
N LYS A 106 -11.35 12.75 -3.96
CA LYS A 106 -12.53 13.21 -3.22
C LYS A 106 -12.59 12.61 -1.83
N VAL A 107 -12.61 13.45 -0.81
CA VAL A 107 -12.79 13.04 0.60
C VAL A 107 -14.22 13.34 1.04
N ALA A 108 -15.09 12.34 0.95
CA ALA A 108 -16.49 12.36 1.37
C ALA A 108 -16.63 11.97 2.86
N ILE A 109 -15.87 12.65 3.73
CA ILE A 109 -15.91 12.50 5.19
C ILE A 109 -16.30 13.86 5.80
N PRO A 110 -17.18 13.91 6.82
CA PRO A 110 -17.49 15.16 7.52
C PRO A 110 -16.25 15.79 8.16
N ASP A 111 -16.14 17.12 8.10
CA ASP A 111 -14.98 17.88 8.64
C ASP A 111 -14.83 17.75 10.16
N ASP A 112 -15.95 17.56 10.86
CA ASP A 112 -16.08 17.47 12.30
C ASP A 112 -16.06 16.03 12.83
N LEU A 113 -15.94 15.02 11.96
CA LEU A 113 -15.90 13.63 12.40
C LEU A 113 -14.60 13.32 13.15
N GLU A 114 -14.75 13.15 14.47
CA GLU A 114 -13.71 12.69 15.37
C GLU A 114 -13.93 11.22 15.77
N ILE A 115 -12.85 10.44 15.76
CA ILE A 115 -12.84 9.04 16.15
C ILE A 115 -11.76 8.80 17.19
N VAL A 116 -11.93 7.79 18.05
CA VAL A 116 -10.88 7.36 18.99
C VAL A 116 -10.20 6.12 18.41
N SER A 117 -8.97 6.29 17.93
CA SER A 117 -8.21 5.25 17.21
C SER A 117 -6.71 5.52 17.32
N ASP A 118 -5.88 4.59 16.84
CA ASP A 118 -4.44 4.77 16.73
C ASP A 118 -4.06 5.55 15.45
N PRO A 119 -3.47 6.75 15.56
CA PRO A 119 -3.14 7.58 14.39
C PRO A 119 -2.09 6.96 13.47
N ILE A 120 -1.19 6.11 14.00
CA ILE A 120 -0.13 5.45 13.23
C ILE A 120 -0.75 4.34 12.38
N ARG A 121 -1.64 3.52 12.96
CA ARG A 121 -2.35 2.47 12.23
C ARG A 121 -3.26 3.04 11.15
N LEU A 122 -3.95 4.14 11.45
CA LEU A 122 -4.74 4.85 10.42
C LEU A 122 -3.85 5.34 9.27
N SER A 123 -2.69 5.94 9.58
CA SER A 123 -1.71 6.33 8.56
C SER A 123 -1.33 5.16 7.66
N VAL A 124 -1.03 4.00 8.24
CA VAL A 124 -0.63 2.80 7.51
C VAL A 124 -1.76 2.29 6.61
N ILE A 125 -3.01 2.24 7.13
CA ILE A 125 -4.18 1.78 6.37
C ILE A 125 -4.41 2.69 5.15
N PHE A 126 -4.54 3.99 5.38
CA PHE A 126 -4.86 4.93 4.31
C PHE A 126 -3.71 5.09 3.32
N SER A 127 -2.45 5.15 3.76
CA SER A 127 -1.31 5.31 2.85
C SER A 127 -1.20 4.13 1.87
N ASN A 128 -1.43 2.90 2.35
CA ASN A 128 -1.37 1.72 1.51
C ASN A 128 -2.56 1.63 0.55
N LEU A 129 -3.78 1.91 1.02
CA LEU A 129 -4.97 1.86 0.17
C LEU A 129 -4.94 2.96 -0.91
N ILE A 130 -4.65 4.20 -0.53
CA ILE A 130 -4.54 5.33 -1.46
C ILE A 130 -3.33 5.15 -2.39
N GLY A 131 -2.21 4.67 -1.87
CA GLY A 131 -1.02 4.35 -2.68
C GLY A 131 -1.31 3.27 -3.74
N ASN A 132 -2.08 2.24 -3.40
CA ASN A 132 -2.54 1.24 -4.37
C ASN A 132 -3.48 1.86 -5.41
N ALA A 133 -4.43 2.69 -4.98
CA ALA A 133 -5.34 3.38 -5.87
C ALA A 133 -4.58 4.25 -6.91
N ILE A 134 -3.51 4.94 -6.51
CA ILE A 134 -2.64 5.70 -7.42
C ILE A 134 -1.88 4.77 -8.37
N LYS A 135 -1.29 3.72 -7.82
CA LYS A 135 -0.37 2.82 -8.54
C LYS A 135 -1.07 1.97 -9.60
N TYR A 136 -2.32 1.58 -9.35
CA TYR A 136 -3.12 0.72 -10.22
C TYR A 136 -4.21 1.50 -10.97
N GLN A 137 -4.02 2.81 -11.14
CA GLN A 137 -4.85 3.61 -12.05
C GLN A 137 -4.80 3.05 -13.46
N ASP A 138 -5.92 3.21 -14.17
CA ASP A 138 -6.02 2.93 -15.59
C ASP A 138 -5.63 4.17 -16.39
N SER A 139 -4.44 4.17 -17.00
CA SER A 139 -3.95 5.30 -17.79
C SER A 139 -4.70 5.51 -19.10
N THR A 140 -5.59 4.59 -19.49
CA THR A 140 -6.44 4.74 -20.68
C THR A 140 -7.70 5.57 -20.40
N LYS A 141 -8.06 5.76 -19.12
CA LYS A 141 -9.23 6.55 -18.74
C LYS A 141 -8.93 8.04 -18.78
N GLU A 142 -9.83 8.79 -19.41
CA GLU A 142 -9.79 10.25 -19.46
C GLU A 142 -9.95 10.87 -18.07
N TYR A 143 -10.88 10.32 -17.27
CA TYR A 143 -11.12 10.72 -15.89
C TYR A 143 -10.69 9.61 -14.93
N ARG A 144 -9.73 9.94 -14.06
CA ARG A 144 -9.18 9.07 -13.02
C ARG A 144 -9.57 9.62 -11.67
N ASN A 145 -10.13 8.80 -10.80
CA ASN A 145 -10.61 9.24 -9.49
C ASN A 145 -10.25 8.27 -8.37
N VAL A 146 -10.18 8.84 -7.18
CA VAL A 146 -10.09 8.11 -5.91
C VAL A 146 -11.02 8.78 -4.91
N VAL A 147 -11.97 8.02 -4.38
CA VAL A 147 -12.96 8.50 -3.42
C VAL A 147 -12.72 7.81 -2.08
N ILE A 148 -12.61 8.61 -1.02
CA ILE A 148 -12.53 8.12 0.36
C ILE A 148 -13.77 8.62 1.09
N GLY A 149 -14.55 7.72 1.67
CA GLY A 149 -15.81 8.09 2.31
C GLY A 149 -16.26 7.11 3.38
N LEU A 150 -17.45 7.37 3.90
CA LEU A 150 -18.11 6.52 4.89
C LEU A 150 -19.25 5.74 4.24
N VAL A 151 -19.45 4.50 4.66
CA VAL A 151 -20.63 3.73 4.25
C VAL A 151 -21.86 4.31 4.97
N PRO A 152 -22.89 4.79 4.24
CA PRO A 152 -24.08 5.37 4.87
C PRO A 152 -24.82 4.35 5.75
N ALA A 153 -25.38 4.83 6.87
CA ALA A 153 -26.24 4.06 7.77
C ALA A 153 -25.61 2.79 8.38
N SER A 154 -24.27 2.67 8.39
CA SER A 154 -23.59 1.59 9.10
C SER A 154 -23.70 1.78 10.61
N LYS A 155 -23.85 0.66 11.35
CA LYS A 155 -23.89 0.65 12.82
C LYS A 155 -22.51 0.89 13.46
N ALA A 156 -21.46 0.74 12.67
CA ALA A 156 -20.07 0.98 13.06
C ALA A 156 -19.45 2.04 12.15
N LEU A 157 -18.29 2.58 12.53
CA LEU A 157 -17.50 3.42 11.63
C LEU A 157 -16.97 2.53 10.51
N GLU A 158 -17.57 2.65 9.33
CA GLU A 158 -17.19 1.90 8.15
C GLU A 158 -16.75 2.88 7.06
N VAL A 159 -15.52 2.69 6.61
CA VAL A 159 -14.80 3.57 5.69
C VAL A 159 -14.53 2.81 4.40
N TYR A 160 -14.66 3.48 3.27
CA TYR A 160 -14.26 2.93 1.98
C TYR A 160 -13.21 3.79 1.29
N VAL A 161 -12.36 3.13 0.50
CA VAL A 161 -11.44 3.73 -0.48
C VAL A 161 -11.77 3.10 -1.82
N GLU A 162 -12.31 3.91 -2.73
CA GLU A 162 -12.75 3.52 -4.06
C GLU A 162 -11.83 4.16 -5.12
N ASP A 163 -11.41 3.36 -6.09
CA ASP A 163 -10.72 3.82 -7.29
C ASP A 163 -11.45 3.33 -8.54
N ASN A 164 -11.31 4.07 -9.64
CA ASN A 164 -11.74 3.63 -10.96
C ASN A 164 -10.57 3.07 -11.79
N GLY A 165 -9.61 2.40 -11.17
CA GLY A 165 -8.43 1.85 -11.83
C GLY A 165 -8.70 0.59 -12.66
N ILE A 166 -7.66 -0.22 -12.85
CA ILE A 166 -7.68 -1.43 -13.69
C ILE A 166 -8.52 -2.58 -13.11
N GLY A 167 -8.84 -2.54 -11.81
CA GLY A 167 -9.49 -3.62 -11.09
C GLY A 167 -8.58 -4.83 -10.83
N ILE A 168 -9.13 -5.88 -10.20
CA ILE A 168 -8.41 -7.07 -9.78
C ILE A 168 -9.08 -8.31 -10.39
N GLU A 169 -8.31 -9.14 -11.09
CA GLU A 169 -8.80 -10.41 -11.62
C GLU A 169 -9.28 -11.36 -10.51
N GLU A 170 -10.40 -12.03 -10.74
CA GLU A 170 -11.09 -12.89 -9.76
C GLU A 170 -10.19 -13.98 -9.19
N GLN A 171 -9.31 -14.56 -10.02
CA GLN A 171 -8.34 -15.58 -9.60
C GLN A 171 -7.38 -15.12 -8.49
N TYR A 172 -7.21 -13.81 -8.30
CA TYR A 172 -6.33 -13.24 -7.27
C TYR A 172 -7.07 -12.87 -5.99
N HIS A 173 -8.41 -12.84 -5.98
CA HIS A 173 -9.21 -12.29 -4.88
C HIS A 173 -8.93 -12.96 -3.52
N SER A 174 -8.70 -14.28 -3.52
CA SER A 174 -8.37 -15.03 -2.31
C SER A 174 -6.95 -14.81 -1.79
N LYS A 175 -6.08 -14.16 -2.58
CA LYS A 175 -4.64 -14.04 -2.32
C LYS A 175 -4.16 -12.61 -2.09
N ILE A 176 -4.94 -11.58 -2.45
CA ILE A 176 -4.44 -10.18 -2.42
C ILE A 176 -4.00 -9.70 -1.03
N PHE A 177 -4.51 -10.29 0.04
CA PHE A 177 -4.13 -10.00 1.42
C PHE A 177 -3.03 -10.93 1.96
N THR A 178 -2.44 -11.79 1.15
CA THR A 178 -1.37 -12.70 1.58
C THR A 178 0.00 -12.02 1.46
N MET A 179 0.89 -12.34 2.39
CA MET A 179 2.21 -11.72 2.48
C MET A 179 3.05 -12.00 1.22
N PHE A 180 3.67 -10.95 0.67
CA PHE A 180 4.46 -10.95 -0.58
C PHE A 180 3.68 -11.30 -1.85
N PHE A 181 2.35 -11.26 -1.81
CA PHE A 181 1.57 -11.57 -3.01
C PHE A 181 1.65 -10.44 -4.04
N ARG A 182 1.97 -10.81 -5.28
CA ARG A 182 1.98 -9.95 -6.46
C ARG A 182 1.31 -10.71 -7.59
N ALA A 183 0.33 -10.09 -8.27
CA ALA A 183 -0.39 -10.72 -9.38
C ALA A 183 0.55 -11.16 -10.51
N THR A 184 1.59 -10.35 -10.76
CA THR A 184 2.67 -10.67 -11.70
C THR A 184 4.01 -10.21 -11.15
N GLU A 185 5.12 -10.79 -11.63
CA GLU A 185 6.46 -10.30 -11.31
C GLU A 185 6.72 -8.87 -11.83
N LYS A 186 5.92 -8.42 -12.81
CA LYS A 186 5.94 -7.05 -13.34
C LYS A 186 5.17 -6.06 -12.47
N SER A 187 4.27 -6.53 -11.60
CA SER A 187 3.52 -5.67 -10.68
C SER A 187 4.50 -4.96 -9.74
N LYS A 188 4.60 -3.63 -9.79
CA LYS A 188 5.52 -2.85 -8.92
C LYS A 188 5.26 -3.16 -7.42
N GLY A 189 6.22 -2.92 -6.52
CA GLY A 189 6.05 -3.02 -5.05
C GLY A 189 6.36 -4.38 -4.42
N SER A 190 6.40 -4.43 -3.08
CA SER A 190 6.82 -5.59 -2.26
C SER A 190 5.78 -6.71 -2.11
N GLY A 191 4.50 -6.41 -2.35
CA GLY A 191 3.40 -7.32 -2.00
C GLY A 191 3.08 -7.37 -0.50
N LEU A 192 3.64 -6.47 0.31
CA LEU A 192 3.34 -6.38 1.75
C LEU A 192 2.19 -5.43 2.07
N GLY A 193 1.93 -4.43 1.23
CA GLY A 193 1.01 -3.34 1.57
C GLY A 193 -0.38 -3.77 2.04
N LEU A 194 -1.10 -4.58 1.23
CA LEU A 194 -2.45 -5.05 1.62
C LEU A 194 -2.42 -6.01 2.82
N PHE A 195 -1.37 -6.83 2.95
CA PHE A 195 -1.19 -7.67 4.13
C PHE A 195 -1.04 -6.81 5.40
N ILE A 196 -0.21 -5.76 5.35
CA ILE A 196 -0.04 -4.81 6.45
C ILE A 196 -1.36 -4.09 6.77
N VAL A 197 -2.13 -3.68 5.76
CA VAL A 197 -3.47 -3.08 5.97
C VAL A 197 -4.37 -4.03 6.75
N LYS A 198 -4.44 -5.31 6.34
CA LYS A 198 -5.26 -6.32 7.03
C LYS A 198 -4.83 -6.49 8.48
N GLU A 199 -3.53 -6.62 8.73
CA GLU A 199 -2.98 -6.73 10.09
C GLU A 199 -3.29 -5.47 10.93
N SER A 200 -3.13 -4.26 10.37
CA SER A 200 -3.43 -3.01 11.07
C SER A 200 -4.92 -2.87 11.42
N VAL A 201 -5.82 -3.21 10.50
CA VAL A 201 -7.27 -3.21 10.74
C VAL A 201 -7.65 -4.23 11.81
N GLN A 202 -7.11 -5.45 11.72
CA GLN A 202 -7.36 -6.51 12.70
C GLN A 202 -6.83 -6.14 14.09
N LYS A 203 -5.65 -5.52 14.16
CA LYS A 203 -5.05 -5.05 15.42
C LYS A 203 -5.90 -3.98 16.08
N LEU A 204 -6.58 -3.12 15.29
CA LEU A 204 -7.57 -2.17 15.79
C LEU A 204 -8.92 -2.83 16.18
N GLY A 205 -9.07 -4.14 15.99
CA GLY A 205 -10.30 -4.89 16.29
C GLY A 205 -11.37 -4.79 15.20
N GLY A 206 -11.00 -4.36 14.00
CA GLY A 206 -11.90 -4.22 12.85
C GLY A 206 -11.80 -5.38 11.86
N SER A 207 -12.48 -5.24 10.73
CA SER A 207 -12.31 -6.11 9.57
C SER A 207 -12.27 -5.31 8.26
N ILE A 208 -11.65 -5.92 7.23
CA ILE A 208 -11.52 -5.34 5.89
C ILE A 208 -12.01 -6.34 4.84
N GLY A 209 -12.70 -5.82 3.85
CA GLY A 209 -13.11 -6.51 2.63
C GLY A 209 -12.89 -5.64 1.40
N PHE A 210 -13.28 -6.16 0.24
CA PHE A 210 -13.20 -5.40 -1.00
C PHE A 210 -14.20 -5.95 -2.03
N ALA A 211 -14.52 -5.11 -3.01
CA ALA A 211 -15.18 -5.48 -4.25
C ALA A 211 -14.36 -4.93 -5.41
N SER A 212 -14.14 -5.72 -6.46
CA SER A 212 -13.36 -5.28 -7.61
C SER A 212 -13.89 -5.90 -8.90
N THR A 213 -13.82 -5.15 -9.99
CA THR A 213 -14.14 -5.65 -11.32
C THR A 213 -13.11 -5.11 -12.31
N VAL A 214 -12.54 -6.00 -13.13
CA VAL A 214 -11.55 -5.64 -14.15
C VAL A 214 -12.10 -4.56 -15.08
N GLY A 215 -11.30 -3.51 -15.29
CA GLY A 215 -11.64 -2.33 -16.09
C GLY A 215 -12.62 -1.35 -15.43
N LYS A 216 -13.23 -1.70 -14.29
CA LYS A 216 -14.13 -0.78 -13.56
C LYS A 216 -13.44 -0.10 -12.39
N GLY A 217 -12.65 -0.84 -11.62
CA GLY A 217 -11.95 -0.33 -10.45
C GLY A 217 -12.08 -1.25 -9.23
N THR A 218 -11.72 -0.71 -8.06
CA THR A 218 -11.72 -1.44 -6.79
C THR A 218 -12.27 -0.58 -5.67
N VAL A 219 -13.04 -1.19 -4.78
CA VAL A 219 -13.51 -0.59 -3.53
C VAL A 219 -13.00 -1.44 -2.38
N PHE A 220 -12.13 -0.88 -1.54
CA PHE A 220 -11.77 -1.48 -0.27
C PHE A 220 -12.65 -0.89 0.83
N THR A 221 -13.26 -1.74 1.64
CA THR A 221 -14.14 -1.32 2.75
C THR A 221 -13.61 -1.92 4.04
N PHE A 222 -13.44 -1.10 5.07
CA PHE A 222 -13.04 -1.56 6.39
C PHE A 222 -13.86 -0.89 7.48
N ASN A 223 -14.13 -1.63 8.55
CA ASN A 223 -14.74 -1.08 9.76
C ASN A 223 -13.71 -1.01 10.87
N LEU A 224 -13.90 -0.03 11.77
CA LEU A 224 -13.12 0.10 12.99
C LEU A 224 -14.09 0.26 14.17
N PRO A 225 -13.87 -0.45 15.29
CA PRO A 225 -14.60 -0.17 16.50
C PRO A 225 -14.22 1.22 16.99
N ASN A 226 -15.19 2.13 17.07
CA ASN A 226 -14.95 3.44 17.64
C ASN A 226 -14.80 3.29 19.16
N LYS A 227 -13.59 3.44 19.69
CA LYS A 227 -13.30 3.31 21.13
C LYS A 227 -13.71 4.56 21.91
N VAL A 228 -14.86 5.15 21.55
CA VAL A 228 -15.50 6.17 22.38
C VAL A 228 -16.08 5.43 23.57
N ASN A 229 -15.41 5.52 24.71
CA ASN A 229 -16.04 5.25 26.00
C ASN A 229 -17.12 6.28 26.26
#